data_AF-A0A952RHI2-F1
#
_entry.id   AF-A0A952RHI2-F1
#
_cell.length_a   1.000
_cell.length_b   1.000
_cell.length_c   1.000
_cell.angle_alpha   90.00
_cell.angle_beta   90.00
_cell.angle_gamma   90.00
#
_symmetry.space_group_name_H-M   'P 1'
#
loop_
_entity.id
_entity.type
_entity.pdbx_description
1 polymer ?
#
loop_
_entity_poly.entity_id
_entity_poly.type
_entity_poly.pdbx_seq_one_letter_code
_entity_poly.pdbx_strand_id
1 'polypeptide(L)'
;MNYDALGAQLANRSRPGLSEELADKLNVKSEDAVRGELLALTEDKRGVLGVYLLAVYVIDDTDFWSDGEIYWWSIPTLETKGGGVTWGATYGLPNGAPPHRCGDLEWMTNIALKDPPLLAAIPQTDPEVVGCNVRVAVYDDDGAVADFATSMAAGYEALSLCKRSGLTGTSSIVGPVRDAIFKTLRGEQDDVLVEHDVVLRRDDARFGVGFIGSASTTKARVYYFVKDELRTVTLGPVAITKGASATLKPDQPVAAGGAFAIFARGADKSTEVTCGILGTLTTDTPFLGKVLDEAQAKALNAGLKLDSNADVSVVAFYTAL
;
A
#
# COMPACT_ATOMS: atom_id res chain seq x y z
N MET A 1 -7.12 -1.39 11.66
CA MET A 1 -8.17 -2.27 11.10
C MET A 1 -8.30 -3.42 12.09
N ASN A 2 -9.50 -3.86 12.48
CA ASN A 2 -9.54 -5.02 13.38
C ASN A 2 -8.95 -6.24 12.67
N TYR A 3 -8.37 -7.19 13.41
CA TYR A 3 -7.76 -8.39 12.83
C TYR A 3 -8.70 -9.25 12.01
N ASP A 4 -10.01 -9.09 12.20
CA ASP A 4 -11.01 -9.69 11.31
C ASP A 4 -10.80 -9.25 9.86
N ALA A 5 -10.71 -7.94 9.60
CA ALA A 5 -10.56 -7.44 8.23
C ALA A 5 -9.15 -7.70 7.65
N LEU A 6 -8.10 -7.69 8.49
CA LEU A 6 -6.76 -8.12 8.05
C LEU A 6 -6.75 -9.62 7.70
N GLY A 7 -7.38 -10.44 8.54
CA GLY A 7 -7.53 -11.88 8.32
C GLY A 7 -8.27 -12.18 7.03
N ALA A 8 -9.37 -11.48 6.75
CA ALA A 8 -10.13 -11.61 5.51
C ALA A 8 -9.27 -11.26 4.28
N GLN A 9 -8.50 -10.17 4.32
CA GLN A 9 -7.61 -9.79 3.21
C GLN A 9 -6.51 -10.84 2.96
N LEU A 10 -5.86 -11.32 4.02
CA LEU A 10 -4.80 -12.32 3.93
C LEU A 10 -5.30 -13.71 3.51
N ALA A 11 -6.51 -14.09 3.94
CA ALA A 11 -7.16 -15.34 3.57
C ALA A 11 -7.91 -15.31 2.23
N ASN A 12 -8.01 -14.14 1.59
CA ASN A 12 -8.77 -13.98 0.35
C ASN A 12 -8.23 -14.90 -0.76
N ARG A 13 -9.01 -15.94 -1.11
CA ARG A 13 -8.74 -16.88 -2.21
C ARG A 13 -9.24 -16.38 -3.57
N SER A 14 -10.09 -15.36 -3.61
CA SER A 14 -10.65 -14.79 -4.85
C SER A 14 -9.73 -13.76 -5.51
N ARG A 15 -8.41 -13.86 -5.29
CA ARG A 15 -7.43 -12.95 -5.90
C ARG A 15 -7.29 -13.27 -7.40
N PRO A 16 -7.04 -12.26 -8.25
CA PRO A 16 -6.78 -12.51 -9.67
C PRO A 16 -5.66 -13.55 -9.86
N GLY A 17 -5.94 -14.60 -10.63
CA GLY A 17 -4.97 -15.67 -10.91
C GLY A 17 -4.76 -16.70 -9.80
N LEU A 18 -5.39 -16.56 -8.63
CA LEU A 18 -5.26 -17.53 -7.53
C LEU A 18 -6.35 -18.60 -7.64
N SER A 19 -6.02 -19.74 -8.24
CA SER A 19 -6.91 -20.92 -8.23
C SER A 19 -6.93 -21.60 -6.86
N GLU A 20 -7.93 -22.43 -6.58
CA GLU A 20 -7.99 -23.24 -5.35
C GLU A 20 -6.76 -24.14 -5.21
N GLU A 21 -6.31 -24.75 -6.31
CA GLU A 21 -5.10 -25.58 -6.34
C GLU A 21 -3.84 -24.80 -5.94
N LEU A 22 -3.70 -23.57 -6.45
CA LEU A 22 -2.60 -22.68 -6.09
C LEU A 22 -2.73 -22.20 -4.64
N ALA A 23 -3.94 -21.87 -4.18
CA ALA A 23 -4.20 -21.47 -2.81
C ALA A 23 -3.77 -22.58 -1.82
N ASP A 24 -4.07 -23.84 -2.15
CA ASP A 24 -3.67 -24.99 -1.34
C ASP A 24 -2.15 -25.22 -1.38
N LYS A 25 -1.50 -25.16 -2.56
CA LYS A 25 -0.03 -25.22 -2.68
C LYS A 25 0.67 -24.12 -1.86
N LEU A 26 0.12 -22.90 -1.90
CA LEU A 26 0.64 -21.74 -1.16
C LEU A 26 0.25 -21.76 0.32
N ASN A 27 -0.57 -22.72 0.76
CA ASN A 27 -1.08 -22.85 2.12
C ASN A 27 -1.84 -21.59 2.58
N VAL A 28 -2.73 -21.09 1.72
CA VAL A 28 -3.67 -20.01 2.06
C VAL A 28 -4.71 -20.59 3.01
N LYS A 29 -4.68 -20.14 4.27
CA LYS A 29 -5.54 -20.67 5.33
C LYS A 29 -6.93 -20.03 5.27
N SER A 30 -7.89 -20.62 5.97
CA SER A 30 -9.19 -19.99 6.18
C SER A 30 -9.06 -18.69 6.99
N GLU A 31 -10.04 -17.79 6.83
CA GLU A 31 -10.09 -16.54 7.58
C GLU A 31 -9.99 -16.75 9.10
N ASP A 32 -10.70 -17.74 9.64
CA ASP A 32 -10.64 -18.08 11.07
C ASP A 32 -9.24 -18.52 11.53
N ALA A 33 -8.54 -19.30 10.71
CA ALA A 33 -7.20 -19.76 11.04
C ALA A 33 -6.19 -18.61 10.96
N VAL A 34 -6.27 -17.76 9.93
CA VAL A 34 -5.42 -16.55 9.85
C VAL A 34 -5.71 -15.62 11.02
N ARG A 35 -6.98 -15.39 11.35
CA ARG A 35 -7.37 -14.56 12.49
C ARG A 35 -6.83 -15.13 13.80
N GLY A 36 -6.93 -16.44 14.02
CA GLY A 36 -6.36 -17.10 15.20
C GLY A 36 -4.85 -16.87 15.31
N GLU A 37 -4.13 -16.92 14.19
CA GLU A 37 -2.69 -16.64 14.14
C GLU A 37 -2.37 -15.17 14.40
N LEU A 38 -3.14 -14.24 13.80
CA LEU A 38 -3.00 -12.81 14.05
C LEU A 38 -3.26 -12.46 15.52
N LEU A 39 -4.26 -13.08 16.16
CA LEU A 39 -4.55 -12.90 17.58
C LEU A 39 -3.47 -13.49 18.48
N ALA A 40 -2.91 -14.65 18.14
CA ALA A 40 -1.78 -15.22 18.87
C ALA A 40 -0.54 -14.31 18.80
N LEU A 41 -0.37 -13.57 17.69
CA LEU A 41 0.68 -12.56 17.54
C LEU A 41 0.44 -11.31 18.41
N THR A 42 -0.66 -11.20 19.18
CA THR A 42 -1.03 -10.00 19.95
C THR A 42 -1.05 -10.12 21.45
N GLU A 43 -0.44 -11.17 21.98
CA GLU A 43 -0.14 -11.24 23.41
C GLU A 43 0.85 -10.14 23.85
N ASP A 44 1.50 -9.47 22.88
CA ASP A 44 2.35 -8.30 23.07
C ASP A 44 1.66 -6.97 22.70
N LYS A 45 2.07 -5.88 23.36
CA LYS A 45 1.44 -4.55 23.25
C LYS A 45 1.41 -3.94 21.83
N ARG A 46 2.06 -4.53 20.82
CA ARG A 46 2.19 -3.99 19.45
C ARG A 46 1.48 -4.88 18.43
N GLY A 47 0.74 -4.26 17.51
CA GLY A 47 0.03 -4.95 16.45
C GLY A 47 0.91 -5.31 15.25
N VAL A 48 0.34 -6.05 14.30
CA VAL A 48 0.95 -6.27 12.98
C VAL A 48 1.00 -4.94 12.22
N LEU A 49 2.09 -4.70 11.47
CA LEU A 49 2.16 -3.56 10.56
C LEU A 49 1.69 -3.98 9.16
N GLY A 50 0.68 -3.30 8.62
CA GLY A 50 0.27 -3.47 7.22
C GLY A 50 0.96 -2.45 6.32
N VAL A 51 1.50 -2.90 5.19
CA VAL A 51 2.06 -2.06 4.12
C VAL A 51 1.03 -1.93 3.01
N TYR A 52 0.63 -0.71 2.70
CA TYR A 52 -0.44 -0.40 1.76
C TYR A 52 0.06 0.44 0.59
N LEU A 53 -0.47 0.14 -0.59
CA LEU A 53 -0.35 1.00 -1.76
C LEU A 53 -1.50 2.01 -1.73
N LEU A 54 -1.20 3.29 -1.49
CA LEU A 54 -2.25 4.32 -1.37
C LEU A 54 -2.71 4.83 -2.72
N ALA A 55 -1.78 5.02 -3.65
CA ALA A 55 -2.06 5.63 -4.93
C ALA A 55 -0.92 5.38 -5.93
N VAL A 56 -1.29 5.40 -7.22
CA VAL A 56 -0.41 5.43 -8.38
C VAL A 56 -0.82 6.63 -9.23
N TYR A 57 0.17 7.40 -9.66
CA TYR A 57 0.03 8.61 -10.46
C TYR A 57 0.86 8.44 -11.71
N VAL A 58 0.29 8.77 -12.86
CA VAL A 58 1.04 8.93 -14.10
C VAL A 58 1.32 10.43 -14.23
N ILE A 59 2.59 10.80 -14.33
CA ILE A 59 3.07 12.18 -14.36
C ILE A 59 3.06 12.73 -15.79
N ASP A 60 3.60 11.95 -16.72
CA ASP A 60 3.76 12.35 -18.12
C ASP A 60 4.07 11.08 -18.92
N ASP A 61 3.09 10.60 -19.68
CA ASP A 61 3.34 9.72 -20.81
C ASP A 61 2.73 10.32 -22.07
N THR A 62 3.57 10.57 -23.05
CA THR A 62 3.19 11.32 -24.25
C THR A 62 2.44 10.48 -25.30
N ASP A 63 2.24 9.19 -25.03
CA ASP A 63 1.45 8.21 -25.78
C ASP A 63 0.09 7.90 -25.13
N PHE A 64 -0.13 8.33 -23.88
CA PHE A 64 -1.40 8.22 -23.14
C PHE A 64 -2.57 9.06 -23.70
N TRP A 65 -2.43 9.66 -24.90
CA TRP A 65 -3.51 10.37 -25.60
C TRP A 65 -4.53 9.41 -26.27
N SER A 66 -4.40 8.10 -26.03
CA SER A 66 -5.41 7.05 -26.27
C SER A 66 -5.81 6.37 -24.96
N ASP A 67 -6.81 5.49 -24.99
CA ASP A 67 -7.28 4.67 -23.85
C ASP A 67 -6.16 3.74 -23.29
N GLY A 68 -5.14 4.30 -22.63
CA GLY A 68 -4.07 3.55 -21.97
C GLY A 68 -4.54 2.91 -20.66
N GLU A 69 -4.06 1.71 -20.40
CA GLU A 69 -4.36 0.95 -19.19
C GLU A 69 -3.07 0.77 -18.40
N ILE A 70 -3.05 1.14 -17.12
CA ILE A 70 -1.90 0.79 -16.28
C ILE A 70 -2.21 -0.42 -15.42
N TYR A 71 -1.17 -1.22 -15.21
CA TYR A 71 -1.18 -2.41 -14.38
C TYR A 71 -0.22 -2.20 -13.22
N TRP A 72 -0.51 -2.80 -12.07
CA TRP A 72 0.47 -2.88 -11.00
C TRP A 72 0.47 -4.25 -10.35
N TRP A 73 1.64 -4.66 -9.88
CA TRP A 73 1.80 -5.83 -9.04
C TRP A 73 2.92 -5.63 -8.01
N SER A 74 2.92 -6.49 -7.01
CA SER A 74 3.86 -6.47 -5.90
C SER A 74 4.26 -7.88 -5.45
N ILE A 75 5.47 -8.03 -4.93
CA ILE A 75 5.98 -9.28 -4.36
C ILE A 75 6.55 -9.00 -2.97
N PRO A 76 5.85 -9.37 -1.89
CA PRO A 76 6.32 -9.16 -0.53
C PRO A 76 7.24 -10.30 -0.06
N THR A 77 8.32 -9.94 0.64
CA THR A 77 9.22 -10.86 1.34
C THR A 77 9.58 -10.30 2.72
N LEU A 78 9.78 -11.18 3.70
CA LEU A 78 10.21 -10.81 5.04
C LEU A 78 11.68 -11.16 5.24
N GLU A 79 12.43 -10.23 5.83
CA GLU A 79 13.82 -10.43 6.17
C GLU A 79 13.99 -10.77 7.64
N THR A 80 14.91 -11.68 7.92
CA THR A 80 15.21 -12.18 9.26
C THR A 80 16.51 -11.58 9.81
N LYS A 81 16.71 -11.61 11.13
CA LYS A 81 17.95 -11.16 11.80
C LYS A 81 19.22 -11.79 11.22
N GLY A 82 19.14 -13.06 10.82
CA GLY A 82 20.25 -13.80 10.23
C GLY A 82 20.55 -13.46 8.76
N GLY A 83 19.87 -12.46 8.18
CA GLY A 83 19.98 -12.10 6.75
C GLY A 83 19.25 -13.07 5.81
N GLY A 84 18.49 -14.01 6.37
CA GLY A 84 17.63 -14.91 5.61
C GLY A 84 16.33 -14.21 5.18
N VAL A 85 15.73 -14.70 4.11
CA VAL A 85 14.42 -14.24 3.62
C VAL A 85 13.38 -15.33 3.73
N THR A 86 12.15 -14.92 4.00
CA THR A 86 10.99 -15.81 4.13
C THR A 86 9.78 -15.21 3.43
N TRP A 87 8.80 -16.07 3.13
CA TRP A 87 7.51 -15.65 2.61
C TRP A 87 6.40 -16.57 3.16
N GLY A 88 5.17 -16.10 3.17
CA GLY A 88 4.03 -16.90 3.60
C GLY A 88 2.70 -16.18 3.42
N ALA A 89 1.63 -16.93 3.16
CA ALA A 89 0.30 -16.37 2.90
C ALA A 89 -0.23 -15.48 4.04
N THR A 90 0.18 -15.75 5.28
CA THR A 90 -0.17 -14.97 6.49
C THR A 90 0.58 -13.64 6.59
N TYR A 91 1.63 -13.44 5.79
CA TYR A 91 2.41 -12.20 5.72
C TYR A 91 2.18 -11.44 4.41
N GLY A 92 1.56 -12.09 3.43
CA GLY A 92 1.34 -11.53 2.11
C GLY A 92 1.76 -12.50 1.01
N LEU A 93 1.03 -12.46 -0.09
CA LEU A 93 1.38 -13.12 -1.35
C LEU A 93 1.53 -12.04 -2.41
N PRO A 94 2.07 -12.37 -3.60
CA PRO A 94 1.99 -11.50 -4.75
C PRO A 94 0.57 -10.95 -4.91
N ASN A 95 0.48 -9.66 -5.11
CA ASN A 95 -0.80 -8.95 -5.21
C ASN A 95 -0.71 -7.92 -6.32
N GLY A 96 -1.83 -7.60 -6.94
CA GLY A 96 -1.92 -6.57 -7.96
C GLY A 96 -3.36 -6.39 -8.42
N ALA A 97 -3.57 -5.46 -9.33
CA ALA A 97 -4.90 -5.16 -9.86
C ALA A 97 -4.94 -5.30 -11.39
N PRO A 98 -6.10 -5.73 -11.94
CA PRO A 98 -6.37 -5.68 -13.37
C PRO A 98 -6.35 -4.23 -13.87
N PRO A 99 -6.32 -4.03 -15.20
CA PRO A 99 -6.17 -2.71 -15.79
C PRO A 99 -7.24 -1.75 -15.32
N HIS A 100 -6.83 -0.51 -15.09
CA HIS A 100 -7.74 0.61 -14.94
C HIS A 100 -7.35 1.70 -15.94
N ARG A 101 -8.36 2.27 -16.57
CA ARG A 101 -8.18 3.43 -17.44
C ARG A 101 -7.78 4.62 -16.59
N CYS A 102 -6.69 5.27 -16.98
CA CYS A 102 -6.41 6.63 -16.53
C CYS A 102 -7.20 7.56 -17.45
N GLY A 103 -8.20 8.26 -16.93
CA GLY A 103 -9.03 9.15 -17.76
C GLY A 103 -8.26 10.41 -18.19
N ASP A 104 -8.70 11.03 -19.29
CA ASP A 104 -8.11 12.24 -19.92
C ASP A 104 -7.83 13.41 -18.95
N LEU A 105 -8.49 13.43 -17.78
CA LEU A 105 -8.45 14.51 -16.79
C LEU A 105 -8.29 14.03 -15.33
N GLU A 106 -8.13 12.72 -15.08
CA GLU A 106 -7.98 12.15 -13.74
C GLU A 106 -6.62 11.48 -13.60
N TRP A 107 -5.59 12.24 -13.20
CA TRP A 107 -4.19 11.79 -13.22
C TRP A 107 -3.82 10.93 -12.01
N MET A 108 -4.82 10.20 -11.53
CA MET A 108 -4.76 9.34 -10.38
C MET A 108 -5.49 8.06 -10.71
N THR A 109 -4.72 6.98 -10.74
CA THR A 109 -5.30 5.65 -10.70
C THR A 109 -6.26 5.52 -9.52
N ASN A 110 -7.43 4.95 -9.77
CA ASN A 110 -8.52 4.78 -8.81
C ASN A 110 -8.24 3.72 -7.73
N ILE A 111 -7.07 3.78 -7.06
CA ILE A 111 -6.92 3.09 -5.78
C ILE A 111 -7.78 3.80 -4.76
N ALA A 112 -8.68 3.02 -4.14
CA ALA A 112 -9.56 3.53 -3.11
C ALA A 112 -8.74 3.93 -1.89
N LEU A 113 -8.71 5.23 -1.55
CA LEU A 113 -8.07 5.71 -0.33
C LEU A 113 -8.72 5.14 0.95
N LYS A 114 -9.99 4.72 0.85
CA LYS A 114 -10.73 4.09 1.95
C LYS A 114 -10.30 2.64 2.20
N ASP A 115 -10.00 1.92 1.12
CA ASP A 115 -9.67 0.49 1.17
C ASP A 115 -8.51 0.20 0.21
N PRO A 116 -7.30 0.74 0.52
CA PRO A 116 -6.13 0.53 -0.31
C PRO A 116 -5.72 -0.95 -0.24
N PRO A 117 -5.18 -1.53 -1.33
CA PRO A 117 -4.72 -2.90 -1.33
C PRO A 117 -3.53 -3.06 -0.37
N LEU A 118 -3.64 -4.08 0.49
CA LEU A 118 -2.55 -4.53 1.34
C LEU A 118 -1.51 -5.27 0.49
N LEU A 119 -0.25 -4.84 0.59
CA LEU A 119 0.89 -5.47 -0.06
C LEU A 119 1.54 -6.53 0.84
N ALA A 120 1.71 -6.21 2.13
CA ALA A 120 2.37 -7.09 3.09
C ALA A 120 1.91 -6.81 4.53
N ALA A 121 1.97 -7.83 5.37
CA ALA A 121 1.77 -7.78 6.81
C ALA A 121 3.08 -8.19 7.52
N ILE A 122 3.64 -7.29 8.32
CA ILE A 122 4.90 -7.49 9.04
C ILE A 122 4.58 -7.80 10.51
N PRO A 123 4.86 -9.02 11.00
CA PRO A 123 4.65 -9.36 12.40
C PRO A 123 5.65 -8.56 13.24
N GLN A 124 5.17 -7.69 14.15
CA GLN A 124 6.05 -6.94 15.08
C GLN A 124 6.54 -7.81 16.24
N THR A 125 5.78 -8.84 16.57
CA THR A 125 6.01 -9.71 17.73
C THR A 125 6.91 -10.88 17.41
N ASP A 126 7.08 -11.24 16.14
CA ASP A 126 8.09 -12.21 15.72
C ASP A 126 9.49 -11.56 15.87
N PRO A 127 10.34 -12.00 16.81
CA PRO A 127 11.65 -11.39 17.01
C PRO A 127 12.62 -11.68 15.86
N GLU A 128 12.37 -12.67 15.02
CA GLU A 128 13.27 -13.04 13.92
C GLU A 128 13.08 -12.13 12.72
N VAL A 129 11.86 -11.69 12.43
CA VAL A 129 11.59 -10.76 11.33
C VAL A 129 12.15 -9.38 11.68
N VAL A 130 12.99 -8.79 10.84
CA VAL A 130 13.55 -7.44 11.05
C VAL A 130 13.15 -6.45 9.98
N GLY A 131 12.49 -6.90 8.94
CA GLY A 131 12.13 -6.04 7.84
C GLY A 131 11.22 -6.71 6.83
N CYS A 132 10.79 -5.89 5.88
CA CYS A 132 10.05 -6.32 4.71
C CYS A 132 10.66 -5.68 3.47
N ASN A 133 10.77 -6.45 2.41
CA ASN A 133 11.07 -5.96 1.08
C ASN A 133 9.87 -6.25 0.19
N VAL A 134 9.38 -5.22 -0.49
CA VAL A 134 8.31 -5.34 -1.47
C VAL A 134 8.84 -4.84 -2.80
N ARG A 135 8.99 -5.75 -3.77
CA ARG A 135 9.15 -5.35 -5.18
C ARG A 135 7.81 -4.86 -5.67
N VAL A 136 7.73 -3.63 -6.16
CA VAL A 136 6.53 -3.08 -6.79
C VAL A 136 6.86 -2.68 -8.21
N ALA A 137 5.96 -3.00 -9.13
CA ALA A 137 6.07 -2.60 -10.51
C ALA A 137 4.74 -2.08 -11.05
N VAL A 138 4.84 -1.08 -11.92
CA VAL A 138 3.74 -0.38 -12.59
C VAL A 138 4.10 -0.28 -14.07
N TYR A 139 3.18 -0.71 -14.93
CA TYR A 139 3.36 -0.79 -16.39
C TYR A 139 2.23 -0.05 -17.09
N ASP A 140 2.52 0.50 -18.26
CA ASP A 140 1.52 0.99 -19.22
C ASP A 140 1.39 0.04 -20.41
N ASP A 141 0.16 -0.09 -20.91
CA ASP A 141 -0.20 -0.92 -22.07
C ASP A 141 0.19 -0.25 -23.40
N ASP A 142 0.84 -1.00 -24.29
CA ASP A 142 1.09 -0.57 -25.67
C ASP A 142 -0.16 -0.66 -26.60
N GLY A 143 -1.31 -1.05 -26.04
CA GLY A 143 -2.62 -1.09 -26.70
C GLY A 143 -3.26 -2.49 -26.78
N ALA A 144 -2.71 -3.49 -26.10
CA ALA A 144 -3.23 -4.84 -26.01
C ALA A 144 -3.42 -5.28 -24.53
N VAL A 145 -4.68 -5.34 -24.11
CA VAL A 145 -5.08 -5.74 -22.75
C VAL A 145 -4.26 -6.91 -22.22
N ALA A 146 -3.47 -6.66 -21.18
CA ALA A 146 -2.62 -7.67 -20.57
C ALA A 146 -3.48 -8.71 -19.85
N ASP A 147 -3.13 -9.99 -20.01
CA ASP A 147 -3.75 -11.08 -19.26
C ASP A 147 -3.19 -11.11 -17.83
N PHE A 148 -3.68 -10.19 -17.02
CA PHE A 148 -3.23 -9.97 -15.65
C PHE A 148 -3.46 -11.20 -14.76
N ALA A 149 -4.61 -11.88 -14.91
CA ALA A 149 -4.94 -13.06 -14.12
C ALA A 149 -3.96 -14.20 -14.41
N THR A 150 -3.67 -14.48 -15.68
CA THR A 150 -2.67 -15.50 -16.05
C THR A 150 -1.28 -15.13 -15.55
N SER A 151 -0.93 -13.85 -15.57
CA SER A 151 0.36 -13.35 -15.08
C SER A 151 0.52 -13.51 -13.57
N MET A 152 -0.52 -13.18 -12.78
CA MET A 152 -0.52 -13.42 -11.34
C MET A 152 -0.48 -14.93 -11.03
N ALA A 153 -1.22 -15.75 -11.79
CA ALA A 153 -1.16 -17.21 -11.66
C ALA A 153 0.27 -17.75 -11.89
N ALA A 154 0.98 -17.24 -12.89
CA ALA A 154 2.38 -17.59 -13.13
C ALA A 154 3.29 -17.19 -11.96
N GLY A 155 3.08 -16.00 -11.38
CA GLY A 155 3.76 -15.55 -10.17
C GLY A 155 3.50 -16.45 -8.97
N TYR A 156 2.25 -16.86 -8.75
CA TYR A 156 1.87 -17.79 -7.68
C TYR A 156 2.49 -19.17 -7.85
N GLU A 157 2.48 -19.73 -9.06
CA GLU A 157 3.13 -21.02 -9.34
C GLU A 157 4.64 -20.92 -9.08
N ALA A 158 5.31 -19.87 -9.56
CA ALA A 158 6.72 -19.63 -9.31
C ALA A 158 7.04 -19.49 -7.81
N LEU A 159 6.19 -18.78 -7.06
CA LEU A 159 6.34 -18.67 -5.61
C LEU A 159 6.17 -20.02 -4.91
N SER A 160 5.22 -20.85 -5.35
CA SER A 160 4.97 -22.17 -4.77
C SER A 160 6.17 -23.12 -4.87
N LEU A 161 7.03 -22.90 -5.87
CA LEU A 161 8.27 -23.64 -6.07
C LEU A 161 9.44 -23.11 -5.23
N CYS A 162 9.32 -21.89 -4.67
CA CYS A 162 10.33 -21.30 -3.82
C CYS A 162 10.30 -21.93 -2.41
N LYS A 163 11.49 -22.12 -1.81
CA LYS A 163 11.56 -22.49 -0.39
C LYS A 163 10.96 -21.36 0.46
N ARG A 164 10.17 -21.72 1.47
CA ARG A 164 9.52 -20.76 2.39
C ARG A 164 10.49 -20.03 3.31
N SER A 165 11.62 -20.65 3.64
CA SER A 165 12.64 -20.12 4.53
C SER A 165 14.02 -20.72 4.25
N GLY A 166 15.05 -20.16 4.89
CA GLY A 166 16.42 -20.63 4.75
C GLY A 166 17.11 -20.20 3.45
N LEU A 167 16.52 -19.25 2.72
CA LEU A 167 17.12 -18.58 1.58
C LEU A 167 17.80 -17.29 2.03
N THR A 168 18.82 -16.84 1.30
CA THR A 168 19.53 -15.59 1.58
C THR A 168 19.32 -14.62 0.43
N GLY A 169 18.97 -13.38 0.76
CA GLY A 169 18.73 -12.32 -0.24
C GLY A 169 17.36 -12.42 -0.91
N THR A 170 16.70 -11.27 -1.02
CA THR A 170 15.32 -11.14 -1.53
C THR A 170 15.18 -11.62 -2.97
N SER A 171 16.24 -11.49 -3.78
CA SER A 171 16.29 -11.95 -5.18
C SER A 171 16.03 -13.44 -5.36
N SER A 172 16.31 -14.26 -4.36
CA SER A 172 16.04 -15.71 -4.39
C SER A 172 14.54 -16.07 -4.44
N ILE A 173 13.67 -15.14 -4.05
CA ILE A 173 12.21 -15.26 -4.11
C ILE A 173 11.67 -14.28 -5.15
N VAL A 174 12.07 -13.01 -5.08
CA VAL A 174 11.58 -11.95 -5.97
C VAL A 174 11.94 -12.22 -7.43
N GLY A 175 13.16 -12.68 -7.73
CA GLY A 175 13.62 -12.90 -9.10
C GLY A 175 12.74 -13.89 -9.87
N PRO A 176 12.60 -15.15 -9.41
CA PRO A 176 11.78 -16.14 -10.09
C PRO A 176 10.31 -15.74 -10.25
N VAL A 177 9.73 -15.10 -9.21
CA VAL A 177 8.33 -14.66 -9.23
C VAL A 177 8.15 -13.50 -10.20
N ARG A 178 9.03 -12.49 -10.14
CA ARG A 178 9.06 -11.37 -11.08
C ARG A 178 9.16 -11.89 -12.50
N ASP A 179 10.14 -12.74 -12.79
CA ASP A 179 10.41 -13.20 -14.16
C ASP A 179 9.20 -13.97 -14.74
N ALA A 180 8.49 -14.74 -13.90
CA ALA A 180 7.26 -15.42 -14.30
C ALA A 180 6.12 -14.43 -14.64
N ILE A 181 5.88 -13.44 -13.77
CA ILE A 181 4.87 -12.39 -14.01
C ILE A 181 5.24 -11.59 -15.26
N PHE A 182 6.47 -11.09 -15.31
CA PHE A 182 6.98 -10.21 -16.36
C PHE A 182 6.94 -10.85 -17.74
N LYS A 183 7.37 -12.10 -17.86
CA LYS A 183 7.30 -12.86 -19.12
C LYS A 183 5.86 -13.04 -19.61
N THR A 184 4.91 -13.19 -18.69
CA THR A 184 3.51 -13.47 -19.02
C THR A 184 2.76 -12.20 -19.38
N LEU A 185 3.03 -11.10 -18.68
CA LEU A 185 2.55 -9.76 -19.04
C LEU A 185 3.14 -9.28 -20.36
N ARG A 186 4.26 -9.86 -20.81
CA ARG A 186 5.09 -9.33 -21.90
C ARG A 186 5.65 -7.95 -21.57
N GLY A 187 6.07 -7.75 -20.32
CA GLY A 187 6.55 -6.46 -19.84
C GLY A 187 7.79 -5.88 -20.55
N GLU A 188 8.42 -6.61 -21.50
CA GLU A 188 9.44 -6.05 -22.41
C GLU A 188 8.83 -5.26 -23.58
N GLN A 189 7.56 -5.51 -23.88
CA GLN A 189 6.75 -4.84 -24.91
C GLN A 189 6.02 -3.63 -24.31
N ASP A 190 5.68 -3.73 -23.03
CA ASP A 190 5.05 -2.66 -22.25
C ASP A 190 6.06 -1.62 -21.75
N ASP A 191 5.58 -0.41 -21.54
CA ASP A 191 6.38 0.66 -20.96
C ASP A 191 6.45 0.52 -19.43
N VAL A 192 7.68 0.33 -18.93
CA VAL A 192 7.94 0.24 -17.49
C VAL A 192 7.86 1.65 -16.88
N LEU A 193 6.74 1.96 -16.24
CA LEU A 193 6.55 3.24 -15.57
C LEU A 193 7.32 3.30 -14.24
N VAL A 194 7.24 2.23 -13.44
CA VAL A 194 7.97 2.06 -12.18
C VAL A 194 8.34 0.60 -12.01
N GLU A 195 9.59 0.32 -11.63
CA GLU A 195 9.98 -0.98 -11.09
C GLU A 195 11.04 -0.75 -10.00
N HIS A 196 10.72 -1.03 -8.74
CA HIS A 196 11.65 -0.77 -7.64
C HIS A 196 11.33 -1.60 -6.38
N ASP A 197 12.29 -1.65 -5.44
CA ASP A 197 12.12 -2.27 -4.13
C ASP A 197 11.78 -1.23 -3.05
N VAL A 198 10.68 -1.44 -2.34
CA VAL A 198 10.37 -0.78 -1.07
C VAL A 198 11.00 -1.59 0.05
N VAL A 199 12.00 -1.02 0.74
CA VAL A 199 12.73 -1.70 1.82
C VAL A 199 12.42 -1.05 3.16
N LEU A 200 11.92 -1.86 4.09
CA LEU A 200 11.53 -1.46 5.43
C LEU A 200 12.32 -2.28 6.46
N ARG A 201 12.89 -1.62 7.48
CA ARG A 201 13.75 -2.22 8.51
C ARG A 201 13.41 -1.70 9.89
N ARG A 202 13.27 -2.58 10.89
CA ARG A 202 12.93 -2.25 12.29
C ARG A 202 13.67 -1.05 12.87
N ASP A 203 14.94 -0.93 12.55
CA ASP A 203 15.84 0.09 13.11
C ASP A 203 15.94 1.36 12.23
N ASP A 204 15.27 1.38 11.07
CA ASP A 204 15.19 2.55 10.17
C ASP A 204 14.00 3.43 10.56
N ALA A 205 14.14 4.75 10.42
CA ALA A 205 13.05 5.72 10.57
C ALA A 205 11.82 5.38 9.71
N ARG A 206 12.01 4.64 8.60
CA ARG A 206 10.95 4.13 7.70
C ARG A 206 10.06 3.04 8.31
N PHE A 207 10.37 2.51 9.48
CA PHE A 207 9.59 1.45 10.12
C PHE A 207 8.61 1.94 11.18
N GLY A 208 8.44 3.27 11.26
CA GLY A 208 7.31 3.90 11.94
C GLY A 208 6.01 3.80 11.12
N VAL A 209 4.89 3.89 11.82
CA VAL A 209 3.56 4.09 11.22
C VAL A 209 3.49 5.43 10.50
N GLY A 210 2.85 5.46 9.34
CA GLY A 210 2.77 6.66 8.51
C GLY A 210 3.16 6.39 7.07
N PHE A 211 3.29 7.47 6.30
CA PHE A 211 3.80 7.38 4.95
C PHE A 211 5.31 7.11 4.97
N ILE A 212 5.70 6.05 4.29
CA ILE A 212 7.05 5.48 4.35
C ILE A 212 7.88 5.80 3.11
N GLY A 213 7.24 6.33 2.07
CA GLY A 213 7.93 6.80 0.88
C GLY A 213 7.09 6.74 -0.37
N SER A 214 7.68 7.25 -1.44
CA SER A 214 7.16 7.14 -2.80
C SER A 214 8.24 6.66 -3.74
N ALA A 215 7.86 5.89 -4.75
CA ALA A 215 8.68 5.70 -5.94
C ALA A 215 8.29 6.78 -6.95
N SER A 216 9.25 7.45 -7.58
CA SER A 216 8.97 8.41 -8.64
C SER A 216 9.95 8.18 -9.78
N THR A 217 9.42 8.10 -10.99
CA THR A 217 10.16 8.19 -12.25
C THR A 217 9.74 9.48 -12.96
N THR A 218 10.22 9.68 -14.18
CA THR A 218 9.73 10.74 -15.06
C THR A 218 8.27 10.50 -15.46
N LYS A 219 7.87 9.24 -15.58
CA LYS A 219 6.55 8.83 -16.08
C LYS A 219 5.50 8.62 -14.98
N ALA A 220 5.89 8.20 -13.78
CA ALA A 220 4.92 7.86 -12.75
C ALA A 220 5.42 8.09 -11.31
N ARG A 221 4.48 8.12 -10.36
CA ARG A 221 4.73 8.17 -8.93
C ARG A 221 3.79 7.26 -8.16
N VAL A 222 4.32 6.58 -7.16
CA VAL A 222 3.61 5.59 -6.36
C VAL A 222 3.79 5.90 -4.88
N TYR A 223 2.74 5.81 -4.08
CA TYR A 223 2.74 6.21 -2.67
C TYR A 223 2.47 5.02 -1.74
N TYR A 224 3.30 4.86 -0.70
CA TYR A 224 3.22 3.75 0.24
C TYR A 224 2.97 4.23 1.68
N PHE A 225 2.18 3.45 2.41
CA PHE A 225 1.83 3.75 3.80
C PHE A 225 1.92 2.52 4.68
N VAL A 226 2.46 2.70 5.89
CA VAL A 226 2.49 1.67 6.94
C VAL A 226 1.49 2.00 8.02
N LYS A 227 0.60 1.06 8.27
CA LYS A 227 -0.44 1.14 9.30
C LYS A 227 -0.09 0.18 10.44
N ASP A 228 -0.20 0.63 11.68
CA ASP A 228 -0.33 -0.32 12.80
C ASP A 228 -1.79 -0.75 12.86
N GLU A 229 -2.04 -2.04 12.64
CA GLU A 229 -3.40 -2.50 12.49
C GLU A 229 -4.23 -2.35 13.77
N LEU A 230 -3.60 -2.38 14.94
CA LEU A 230 -4.29 -2.14 16.20
C LEU A 230 -4.51 -0.68 16.51
N ARG A 231 -3.54 0.17 16.20
CA ARG A 231 -3.46 1.54 16.76
C ARG A 231 -3.75 2.64 15.77
N THR A 232 -3.67 2.36 14.47
CA THR A 232 -3.92 3.35 13.43
C THR A 232 -5.40 3.39 13.05
N VAL A 233 -5.99 4.56 13.23
CA VAL A 233 -7.33 4.92 12.79
C VAL A 233 -7.25 5.69 11.48
N THR A 234 -8.11 5.35 10.52
CA THR A 234 -8.25 6.07 9.25
C THR A 234 -9.39 7.07 9.37
N LEU A 235 -9.17 8.31 8.91
CA LEU A 235 -10.16 9.39 8.85
C LEU A 235 -10.43 9.72 7.38
N GLY A 236 -11.70 9.75 6.99
CA GLY A 236 -12.11 9.95 5.59
C GLY A 236 -12.27 8.63 4.80
N PRO A 237 -12.22 8.65 3.46
CA PRO A 237 -11.86 9.79 2.62
C PRO A 237 -12.93 10.90 2.63
N VAL A 238 -12.49 12.13 2.41
CA VAL A 238 -13.34 13.31 2.29
C VAL A 238 -13.08 13.95 0.92
N ALA A 239 -14.12 14.05 0.10
CA ALA A 239 -14.05 14.78 -1.16
C ALA A 239 -14.23 16.28 -0.92
N ILE A 240 -13.42 17.10 -1.58
CA ILE A 240 -13.46 18.56 -1.52
C ILE A 240 -13.54 19.04 -2.96
N THR A 241 -14.62 19.76 -3.31
CA THR A 241 -14.72 20.47 -4.59
C THR A 241 -13.96 21.79 -4.51
N LYS A 242 -13.39 22.25 -5.62
CA LYS A 242 -12.66 23.51 -5.75
C LYS A 242 -13.46 24.68 -5.17
N GLY A 243 -12.86 25.40 -4.22
CA GLY A 243 -13.48 26.54 -3.56
C GLY A 243 -14.50 26.19 -2.48
N ALA A 244 -14.78 24.90 -2.25
CA ALA A 244 -15.53 24.42 -1.10
C ALA A 244 -14.60 24.09 0.07
N SER A 245 -15.20 24.02 1.25
CA SER A 245 -14.55 23.52 2.44
C SER A 245 -15.15 22.17 2.82
N ALA A 246 -14.32 21.28 3.35
CA ALA A 246 -14.77 20.08 4.02
C ALA A 246 -14.27 20.02 5.46
N THR A 247 -14.78 19.06 6.23
CA THR A 247 -14.33 18.82 7.60
C THR A 247 -13.88 17.38 7.74
N LEU A 248 -12.67 17.20 8.23
CA LEU A 248 -12.12 15.91 8.61
C LEU A 248 -12.21 15.76 10.12
N LYS A 249 -13.00 14.80 10.59
CA LYS A 249 -13.20 14.56 12.01
C LYS A 249 -13.03 13.07 12.30
N PRO A 250 -12.32 12.70 13.37
CA PRO A 250 -12.22 11.31 13.77
C PRO A 250 -13.53 10.85 14.42
N ASP A 251 -13.89 9.59 14.19
CA ASP A 251 -15.05 8.96 14.83
C ASP A 251 -14.85 8.74 16.34
N GLN A 252 -13.58 8.67 16.77
CA GLN A 252 -13.17 8.55 18.17
C GLN A 252 -12.20 9.66 18.54
N PRO A 253 -12.23 10.19 19.78
CA PRO A 253 -11.29 11.22 20.19
C PRO A 253 -9.83 10.78 20.04
N VAL A 254 -9.00 11.62 19.42
CA VAL A 254 -7.55 11.45 19.34
C VAL A 254 -6.85 12.17 20.50
N ALA A 255 -5.68 11.68 20.89
CA ALA A 255 -4.85 12.26 21.94
C ALA A 255 -3.61 12.97 21.38
N ALA A 256 -3.12 13.96 22.13
CA ALA A 256 -1.80 14.54 21.91
C ALA A 256 -0.70 13.47 22.06
N GLY A 257 0.42 13.65 21.37
CA GLY A 257 1.52 12.68 21.32
C GLY A 257 1.34 11.56 20.28
N GLY A 258 0.15 11.40 19.70
CA GLY A 258 -0.06 10.48 18.58
C GLY A 258 0.46 11.04 17.25
N ALA A 259 0.83 10.14 16.33
CA ALA A 259 1.32 10.50 15.00
C ALA A 259 0.16 10.69 14.02
N PHE A 260 0.15 11.81 13.29
CA PHE A 260 -0.84 12.13 12.27
C PHE A 260 -0.19 12.23 10.90
N ALA A 261 -0.79 11.56 9.92
CA ALA A 261 -0.43 11.67 8.52
C ALA A 261 -1.67 12.02 7.70
N ILE A 262 -1.54 12.90 6.72
CA ILE A 262 -2.65 13.27 5.82
C ILE A 262 -2.14 13.31 4.39
N PHE A 263 -2.94 12.70 3.52
CA PHE A 263 -2.65 12.51 2.11
C PHE A 263 -3.82 13.05 1.29
N ALA A 264 -3.50 13.82 0.25
CA ALA A 264 -4.48 14.30 -0.70
C ALA A 264 -4.20 13.73 -2.09
N ARG A 265 -5.29 13.32 -2.72
CA ARG A 265 -5.40 12.91 -4.10
C ARG A 265 -6.04 14.06 -4.86
N GLY A 266 -5.33 14.64 -5.83
CA GLY A 266 -5.75 15.79 -6.63
C GLY A 266 -5.21 15.72 -8.05
N ALA A 267 -5.77 16.53 -8.95
CA ALA A 267 -5.51 16.46 -10.38
C ALA A 267 -4.08 16.88 -10.78
N ASP A 268 -3.42 17.74 -10.00
CA ASP A 268 -2.09 18.25 -10.36
C ASP A 268 -1.15 18.40 -9.14
N LYS A 269 0.13 18.63 -9.42
CA LYS A 269 1.19 18.84 -8.42
C LYS A 269 1.07 20.18 -7.68
N SER A 270 0.33 21.13 -8.24
CA SER A 270 0.02 22.44 -7.63
C SER A 270 -1.22 22.42 -6.75
N THR A 271 -1.83 21.25 -6.59
CA THR A 271 -3.02 21.09 -5.79
C THR A 271 -2.64 21.20 -4.32
N GLU A 272 -3.12 22.27 -3.69
CA GLU A 272 -2.85 22.63 -2.32
C GLU A 272 -4.08 22.36 -1.47
N VAL A 273 -3.88 21.65 -0.35
CA VAL A 273 -4.92 21.43 0.67
C VAL A 273 -4.47 22.09 1.96
N THR A 274 -5.18 23.15 2.35
CA THR A 274 -4.97 23.84 3.62
C THR A 274 -5.71 23.09 4.73
N CYS A 275 -4.96 22.63 5.73
CA CYS A 275 -5.42 21.78 6.82
C CYS A 275 -5.43 22.54 8.16
N GLY A 276 -5.99 23.76 8.16
CA GLY A 276 -6.07 24.62 9.34
C GLY A 276 -4.74 24.78 10.08
N ILE A 277 -4.74 24.50 11.38
CA ILE A 277 -3.55 24.62 12.26
C ILE A 277 -2.41 23.65 11.88
N LEU A 278 -2.68 22.63 11.06
CA LEU A 278 -1.65 21.69 10.63
C LEU A 278 -0.75 22.25 9.53
N GLY A 279 -1.21 23.27 8.80
CA GLY A 279 -0.54 23.90 7.66
C GLY A 279 -1.16 23.52 6.32
N THR A 280 -0.44 23.77 5.23
CA THR A 280 -0.84 23.39 3.86
C THR A 280 0.03 22.25 3.36
N LEU A 281 -0.59 21.26 2.72
CA LEU A 281 0.09 20.17 2.02
C LEU A 281 -0.18 20.27 0.52
N THR A 282 0.70 19.68 -0.30
CA THR A 282 0.42 19.42 -1.71
C THR A 282 0.28 17.93 -1.95
N THR A 283 -0.26 17.56 -3.12
CA THR A 283 -0.25 16.16 -3.61
C THR A 283 1.16 15.55 -3.63
N ASP A 284 2.19 16.38 -3.79
CA ASP A 284 3.61 15.98 -3.77
C ASP A 284 4.28 16.04 -2.39
N THR A 285 3.67 16.72 -1.42
CA THR A 285 4.23 16.93 -0.07
C THR A 285 3.18 16.62 1.01
N PRO A 286 2.80 15.35 1.19
CA PRO A 286 1.87 14.97 2.27
C PRO A 286 2.47 15.25 3.64
N PHE A 287 1.62 15.43 4.67
CA PHE A 287 2.14 15.51 6.04
C PHE A 287 2.49 14.12 6.54
N LEU A 288 3.74 13.98 6.98
CA LEU A 288 4.36 12.73 7.39
C LEU A 288 4.50 12.70 8.91
N GLY A 289 3.78 11.80 9.57
CA GLY A 289 4.04 11.42 10.96
C GLY A 289 4.12 12.60 11.94
N LYS A 290 3.37 13.68 11.72
CA LYS A 290 3.37 14.85 12.58
C LYS A 290 2.81 14.45 13.95
N VAL A 291 3.64 14.53 14.98
CA VAL A 291 3.20 14.30 16.35
C VAL A 291 2.29 15.45 16.77
N LEU A 292 1.05 15.14 17.13
CA LEU A 292 0.06 16.15 17.50
C LEU A 292 0.39 16.74 18.87
N ASP A 293 0.45 18.07 18.95
CA ASP A 293 0.39 18.77 20.24
C ASP A 293 -1.06 18.85 20.77
N GLU A 294 -1.25 19.39 21.97
CA GLU A 294 -2.58 19.53 22.59
C GLU A 294 -3.54 20.39 21.77
N ALA A 295 -3.07 21.48 21.17
CA ALA A 295 -3.89 22.38 20.37
C ALA A 295 -4.33 21.72 19.07
N GLN A 296 -3.42 20.98 18.43
CA GLN A 296 -3.66 20.24 17.20
C GLN A 296 -4.61 19.06 17.42
N ALA A 297 -4.42 18.28 18.49
CA ALA A 297 -5.34 17.21 18.86
C ALA A 297 -6.75 17.75 19.16
N LYS A 298 -6.85 18.87 19.90
CA LYS A 298 -8.12 19.55 20.16
C LYS A 298 -8.78 20.04 18.86
N ALA A 299 -8.02 20.63 17.95
CA ALA A 299 -8.52 21.09 16.66
C ALA A 299 -9.05 19.93 15.80
N LEU A 300 -8.32 18.81 15.74
CA LEU A 300 -8.75 17.64 14.99
C LEU A 300 -10.03 17.02 15.58
N ASN A 301 -10.12 16.91 16.91
CA ASN A 301 -11.32 16.43 17.60
C ASN A 301 -12.55 17.34 17.40
N ALA A 302 -12.34 18.65 17.26
CA ALA A 302 -13.40 19.61 16.94
C ALA A 302 -13.89 19.50 15.48
N GLY A 303 -13.11 18.85 14.61
CA GLY A 303 -13.31 18.80 13.16
C GLY A 303 -12.31 19.74 12.48
N LEU A 304 -11.30 19.15 11.86
CA LEU A 304 -10.28 19.88 11.11
C LEU A 304 -10.88 20.38 9.79
N LYS A 305 -10.94 21.70 9.61
CA LYS A 305 -11.37 22.29 8.36
C LYS A 305 -10.30 22.08 7.28
N LEU A 306 -10.74 21.58 6.13
CA LEU A 306 -9.94 21.40 4.93
C LEU A 306 -10.45 22.33 3.83
N ASP A 307 -9.55 23.06 3.20
CA ASP A 307 -9.83 23.96 2.07
C ASP A 307 -8.88 23.60 0.92
N SER A 308 -9.38 23.51 -0.31
CA SER A 308 -8.60 23.12 -1.49
C SER A 308 -8.76 24.09 -2.66
N ASN A 309 -7.66 24.31 -3.40
CA ASN A 309 -7.66 25.09 -4.64
C ASN A 309 -8.13 24.29 -5.88
N ALA A 310 -8.37 22.99 -5.73
CA ALA A 310 -8.83 22.06 -6.77
C ALA A 310 -9.76 20.98 -6.20
N ASP A 311 -10.35 20.18 -7.08
CA ASP A 311 -11.11 18.99 -6.69
C ASP A 311 -10.14 17.92 -6.15
N VAL A 312 -10.35 17.49 -4.91
CA VAL A 312 -9.47 16.54 -4.22
C VAL A 312 -10.23 15.51 -3.39
N SER A 313 -9.62 14.37 -3.15
CA SER A 313 -10.00 13.41 -2.11
C SER A 313 -8.90 13.33 -1.07
N VAL A 314 -9.25 13.48 0.20
CA VAL A 314 -8.28 13.54 1.31
C VAL A 314 -8.54 12.40 2.27
N VAL A 315 -7.49 11.70 2.66
CA VAL A 315 -7.52 10.70 3.74
C VAL A 315 -6.46 11.03 4.77
N ALA A 316 -6.76 10.81 6.03
CA ALA A 316 -5.76 10.92 7.08
C ALA A 316 -5.69 9.65 7.93
N PHE A 317 -4.58 9.51 8.62
CA PHE A 317 -4.30 8.42 9.50
C PHE A 317 -3.77 8.98 10.81
N TYR A 318 -4.35 8.54 11.91
CA TYR A 318 -3.88 8.84 13.25
C TYR A 318 -3.44 7.54 13.91
N THR A 319 -2.24 7.51 14.46
CA THR A 319 -1.75 6.38 15.25
C THR A 319 -1.45 6.78 16.67
N ALA A 320 -2.07 6.09 17.63
CA ALA A 320 -1.72 6.21 19.04
C ALA A 320 -0.33 5.59 19.29
N LEU A 321 0.60 6.38 19.85
CA LEU A 321 1.97 5.95 20.15
C LEU A 321 2.07 5.39 21.59
#